data_AF-C3R482-F1
#
_entry.id   AF-C3R482-F1
#
_cell.length_a   1.000
_cell.length_b   1.000
_cell.length_c   1.000
_cell.angle_alpha   90.00
_cell.angle_beta   90.00
_cell.angle_gamma   90.00
#
_symmetry.space_group_name_H-M   'P 1'
#
loop_
_entity.id
_entity.type
_entity.pdbx_description
1 polymer ?
#
loop_
_entity_poly.entity_id
_entity_poly.type
_entity_poly.pdbx_seq_one_letter_code
_entity_poly.pdbx_strand_id
1 'polypeptide(L)'
;MTFDDITGDRKLWAVHFEGEDDNELYKVFNNWADVVWLRAFFKENIDDLNAYFKITDIKEAISDTIEDSERLRYIIMDISPETDLSKIFRPLDNNQASDVMLQKEKARLKRKYGHSSWLRLYAIKLIQGNYIITGGAIKLTATMQEREHTRQELVKIDKVRRYLLEEGIIDDEGFIEYISEL
;
A
#
# COMPACT_ATOMS: atom_id res chain seq x y z
N MET A 1 10.86 -7.09 -12.77
CA MET A 1 9.67 -7.12 -11.89
C MET A 1 8.46 -7.26 -12.80
N THR A 2 7.42 -7.95 -12.37
CA THR A 2 6.15 -8.10 -13.12
C THR A 2 5.03 -7.37 -12.39
N PHE A 3 3.85 -7.29 -13.01
CA PHE A 3 2.69 -6.63 -12.44
C PHE A 3 1.44 -7.50 -12.62
N ASP A 4 0.75 -7.76 -11.51
CA ASP A 4 -0.44 -8.60 -11.48
C ASP A 4 -1.70 -7.73 -11.50
N ASP A 5 -2.67 -8.07 -12.36
CA ASP A 5 -3.98 -7.43 -12.39
C ASP A 5 -4.82 -7.93 -11.21
N ILE A 6 -5.11 -7.04 -10.26
CA ILE A 6 -5.78 -7.38 -8.99
C ILE A 6 -7.30 -7.44 -9.16
N THR A 7 -7.85 -6.54 -9.95
CA THR A 7 -9.31 -6.39 -10.12
C THR A 7 -9.82 -7.06 -11.41
N GLY A 8 -8.92 -7.46 -12.32
CA GLY A 8 -9.25 -8.12 -13.58
C GLY A 8 -9.79 -7.18 -14.67
N ASP A 9 -10.02 -5.92 -14.31
CA ASP A 9 -10.47 -4.84 -15.19
C ASP A 9 -9.33 -3.87 -15.55
N ARG A 10 -8.08 -4.25 -15.21
CA ARG A 10 -6.84 -3.50 -15.52
C ARG A 10 -6.74 -2.13 -14.86
N LYS A 11 -7.50 -1.86 -13.79
CA LYS A 11 -7.43 -0.59 -13.05
C LYS A 11 -6.51 -0.59 -11.85
N LEU A 12 -6.42 -1.72 -11.17
CA LEU A 12 -5.59 -1.87 -9.99
C LEU A 12 -4.63 -3.04 -10.19
N TRP A 13 -3.35 -2.73 -10.07
CA TRP A 13 -2.25 -3.67 -10.24
C TRP A 13 -1.46 -3.79 -8.95
N ALA A 14 -0.67 -4.85 -8.82
CA ALA A 14 0.34 -4.95 -7.77
C ALA A 14 1.68 -5.39 -8.37
N VAL A 15 2.77 -4.78 -7.90
CA VAL A 15 4.11 -5.20 -8.31
C VAL A 15 4.45 -6.56 -7.70
N HIS A 16 5.05 -7.41 -8.51
CA HIS A 16 5.70 -8.65 -8.09
C HIS A 16 7.21 -8.50 -8.33
N PHE A 17 7.96 -8.36 -7.24
CA PHE A 17 9.41 -8.25 -7.32
C PHE A 17 10.06 -9.60 -7.62
N GLU A 18 11.16 -9.56 -8.36
CA GLU A 18 11.93 -10.75 -8.72
C GLU A 18 12.41 -11.50 -7.46
N GLY A 19 12.22 -12.82 -7.45
CA GLY A 19 12.61 -13.69 -6.35
C GLY A 19 11.64 -13.73 -5.16
N GLU A 20 10.55 -12.96 -5.21
CA GLU A 20 9.46 -13.05 -4.23
C GLU A 20 8.44 -14.12 -4.63
N ASP A 21 7.78 -14.75 -3.66
CA ASP A 21 6.80 -15.81 -3.93
C ASP A 21 5.45 -15.27 -4.44
N ASP A 22 5.14 -14.00 -4.16
CA ASP A 22 3.84 -13.39 -4.44
C ASP A 22 3.96 -11.86 -4.63
N ASN A 23 2.92 -11.22 -5.15
CA ASN A 23 2.88 -9.77 -5.31
C ASN A 23 2.77 -9.03 -3.97
N GLU A 24 3.14 -7.75 -4.00
CA GLU A 24 3.23 -6.94 -2.78
C GLU A 24 1.87 -6.71 -2.10
N LEU A 25 0.74 -6.77 -2.82
CA LEU A 25 -0.58 -6.64 -2.19
C LEU A 25 -0.91 -7.88 -1.35
N TYR A 26 -0.77 -9.07 -1.94
CA TYR A 26 -1.07 -10.32 -1.26
C TYR A 26 -0.09 -10.59 -0.11
N LYS A 27 1.20 -10.32 -0.29
CA LYS A 27 2.19 -10.38 0.81
C LYS A 27 1.81 -9.50 1.99
N VAL A 28 1.37 -8.27 1.74
CA VAL A 28 0.94 -7.35 2.80
C VAL A 28 -0.28 -7.89 3.54
N PHE A 29 -1.31 -8.34 2.83
CA PHE A 29 -2.50 -8.89 3.48
C PHE A 29 -2.23 -10.20 4.21
N ASN A 30 -1.34 -11.05 3.71
CA ASN A 30 -0.93 -12.28 4.38
C ASN A 30 -0.25 -11.96 5.73
N ASN A 31 0.68 -11.00 5.76
CA ASN A 31 1.31 -10.55 7.00
C ASN A 31 0.31 -9.92 7.98
N TRP A 32 -0.66 -9.14 7.49
CA TRP A 32 -1.70 -8.53 8.31
C TRP A 32 -2.78 -9.51 8.81
N ALA A 33 -2.80 -10.74 8.30
CA ALA A 33 -3.63 -11.83 8.80
C ALA A 33 -2.86 -12.82 9.70
N ASP A 34 -1.53 -12.77 9.70
CA ASP A 34 -0.68 -13.68 10.48
C ASP A 34 -0.49 -13.16 11.91
N VAL A 35 -1.17 -13.80 12.86
CA VAL A 35 -1.09 -13.50 14.30
C VAL A 35 0.33 -13.63 14.85
N VAL A 36 1.13 -14.58 14.36
CA VAL A 36 2.51 -14.80 14.82
C VAL A 36 3.39 -13.64 14.36
N TRP A 37 3.26 -13.25 13.09
CA TRP A 37 3.96 -12.10 12.53
C TRP A 37 3.59 -10.80 13.23
N LEU A 38 2.28 -10.53 13.39
CA LEU A 38 1.78 -9.32 14.06
C LEU A 38 2.26 -9.24 15.51
N ARG A 39 2.25 -10.36 16.24
CA ARG A 39 2.76 -10.39 17.62
C ARG A 39 4.24 -10.05 17.68
N ALA A 40 5.05 -10.53 16.73
CA ALA A 40 6.47 -10.17 16.68
C ALA A 40 6.63 -8.68 16.38
N PHE A 41 5.94 -8.18 15.35
CA PHE A 41 5.96 -6.77 14.95
C PHE A 41 5.58 -5.83 16.10
N PHE A 42 4.46 -6.07 16.78
CA PHE A 42 4.00 -5.19 17.86
C PHE A 42 4.86 -5.27 19.13
N LYS A 43 5.51 -6.41 19.39
CA LYS A 43 6.49 -6.49 20.48
C LYS A 43 7.71 -5.62 20.20
N GLU A 44 8.21 -5.67 18.97
CA GLU A 44 9.38 -4.88 18.57
C GLU A 44 9.09 -3.37 18.52
N ASN A 45 7.84 -2.99 18.20
CA ASN A 45 7.45 -1.59 17.99
C ASN A 45 6.47 -1.08 19.07
N ILE A 46 6.46 -1.69 20.27
CA ILE A 46 5.50 -1.35 21.34
C ILE A 46 5.64 0.11 21.81
N ASP A 47 6.86 0.64 21.82
CA ASP A 47 7.13 2.02 22.24
C ASP A 47 6.50 3.03 21.27
N ASP A 48 6.53 2.76 19.96
CA ASP A 48 5.87 3.60 18.96
C ASP A 48 4.35 3.52 19.06
N LEU A 49 3.84 2.29 19.22
CA LEU A 49 2.41 2.04 19.38
C LEU A 49 1.86 2.84 20.57
N ASN A 50 2.54 2.78 21.72
CA ASN A 50 2.16 3.55 22.90
C ASN A 50 2.37 5.06 22.68
N ALA A 51 3.52 5.48 22.17
CA ALA A 51 3.82 6.89 21.99
C ALA A 51 2.81 7.59 21.06
N TYR A 52 2.44 6.96 19.95
CA TYR A 52 1.63 7.56 18.91
C TYR A 52 0.14 7.23 19.01
N PHE A 53 -0.22 6.00 19.37
CA PHE A 53 -1.61 5.53 19.42
C PHE A 53 -2.16 5.34 20.84
N LYS A 54 -1.31 5.43 21.88
CA LYS A 54 -1.69 5.23 23.29
C LYS A 54 -2.22 3.83 23.60
N ILE A 55 -1.87 2.85 22.78
CA ILE A 55 -2.21 1.43 22.98
C ILE A 55 -1.01 0.73 23.60
N THR A 56 -1.27 -0.05 24.65
CA THR A 56 -0.24 -0.80 25.38
C THR A 56 -0.50 -2.31 25.38
N ASP A 57 -1.70 -2.76 25.00
CA ASP A 57 -2.02 -4.17 24.86
C ASP A 57 -1.75 -4.64 23.42
N ILE A 58 -0.83 -5.59 23.29
CA ILE A 58 -0.48 -6.21 22.01
C ILE A 58 -1.66 -7.03 21.46
N LYS A 59 -2.50 -7.63 22.32
CA LYS A 59 -3.66 -8.41 21.85
C LYS A 59 -4.71 -7.51 21.20
N GLU A 60 -4.95 -6.34 21.79
CA GLU A 60 -5.78 -5.28 21.21
C GLU A 60 -5.24 -4.89 19.83
N ALA A 61 -3.95 -4.56 19.74
CA ALA A 61 -3.33 -4.14 18.48
C ALA A 61 -3.40 -5.21 17.37
N ILE A 62 -3.25 -6.50 17.72
CA ILE A 62 -3.41 -7.61 16.78
C ILE A 62 -4.86 -7.68 16.28
N SER A 63 -5.83 -7.65 17.19
CA SER A 63 -7.26 -7.72 16.86
C SER A 63 -7.68 -6.57 15.95
N ASP A 64 -7.30 -5.36 16.32
CA ASP A 64 -7.55 -4.12 15.56
C ASP A 64 -6.93 -4.19 14.17
N THR A 65 -5.71 -4.72 14.05
CA THR A 65 -5.04 -4.86 12.76
C THR A 65 -5.75 -5.85 11.84
N ILE A 66 -6.20 -6.98 12.37
CA ILE A 66 -6.92 -7.98 11.57
C ILE A 66 -8.25 -7.40 11.10
N GLU A 67 -9.01 -6.73 11.97
CA GLU A 67 -10.28 -6.08 11.61
C GLU A 67 -10.08 -4.99 10.54
N ASP A 68 -9.08 -4.13 10.70
CA ASP A 68 -8.74 -3.11 9.70
C ASP A 68 -8.26 -3.76 8.38
N SER A 69 -7.48 -4.84 8.46
CA SER A 69 -6.98 -5.55 7.28
C SER A 69 -8.11 -6.15 6.46
N GLU A 70 -9.05 -6.84 7.12
CA GLU A 70 -10.23 -7.43 6.46
C GLU A 70 -11.09 -6.38 5.76
N ARG A 71 -11.31 -5.24 6.42
CA ARG A 71 -12.05 -4.11 5.85
C ARG A 71 -11.35 -3.50 4.65
N LEU A 72 -10.05 -3.26 4.77
CA LEU A 72 -9.28 -2.68 3.68
C LEU A 72 -9.21 -3.65 2.50
N ARG A 73 -9.04 -4.95 2.77
CA ARG A 73 -9.08 -6.00 1.75
C ARG A 73 -10.43 -6.04 1.05
N TYR A 74 -11.54 -5.98 1.79
CA TYR A 74 -12.88 -5.92 1.20
C TYR A 74 -13.03 -4.71 0.27
N ILE A 75 -12.63 -3.52 0.72
CA ILE A 75 -12.67 -2.30 -0.09
C ILE A 75 -11.81 -2.42 -1.36
N ILE A 76 -10.66 -3.09 -1.29
CA ILE A 76 -9.71 -3.20 -2.41
C ILE A 76 -10.10 -4.31 -3.40
N MET A 77 -10.61 -5.43 -2.92
CA MET A 77 -10.93 -6.59 -3.74
C MET A 77 -12.34 -6.52 -4.35
N ASP A 78 -13.26 -5.76 -3.75
CA ASP A 78 -14.65 -5.59 -4.21
C ASP A 78 -14.86 -4.24 -4.94
N ILE A 79 -13.78 -3.68 -5.49
CA ILE A 79 -13.83 -2.45 -6.29
C ILE A 79 -14.60 -2.75 -7.56
N SER A 80 -15.78 -2.16 -7.73
CA SER A 80 -16.48 -2.22 -9.01
C SER A 80 -15.70 -1.43 -10.05
N PRO A 81 -15.74 -1.82 -11.34
CA PRO A 81 -15.02 -1.12 -12.40
C PRO A 81 -15.35 0.37 -12.51
N GLU A 82 -16.52 0.80 -12.04
CA GLU A 82 -16.97 2.19 -12.04
C GLU A 82 -16.47 3.00 -10.83
N THR A 83 -15.77 2.35 -9.90
CA THR A 83 -15.27 2.98 -8.68
C THR A 83 -14.14 3.94 -9.01
N ASP A 84 -14.29 5.18 -8.52
CA ASP A 84 -13.24 6.19 -8.56
C ASP A 84 -12.17 5.90 -7.49
N LEU A 85 -11.06 5.30 -7.91
CA LEU A 85 -9.91 4.94 -7.07
C LEU A 85 -9.27 6.14 -6.36
N SER A 86 -9.46 7.37 -6.86
CA SER A 86 -8.99 8.59 -6.20
C SER A 86 -9.70 8.89 -4.87
N LYS A 87 -10.82 8.22 -4.60
CA LYS A 87 -11.49 8.26 -3.29
C LYS A 87 -10.81 7.37 -2.25
N ILE A 88 -10.06 6.37 -2.70
CA ILE A 88 -9.36 5.38 -1.88
C ILE A 88 -7.89 5.80 -1.67
N PHE A 89 -7.21 6.11 -2.76
CA PHE A 89 -5.82 6.55 -2.78
C PHE A 89 -5.72 8.07 -2.73
N ARG A 90 -4.78 8.57 -1.92
CA ARG A 90 -4.48 10.00 -1.77
C ARG A 90 -2.98 10.26 -1.85
N PRO A 91 -2.54 11.44 -2.28
CA PRO A 91 -1.11 11.75 -2.42
C PRO A 91 -0.31 11.35 -1.17
N LEU A 92 0.83 10.68 -1.37
CA LEU A 92 1.72 10.26 -0.29
C LEU A 92 2.28 11.47 0.44
N ASP A 93 2.71 12.48 -0.32
CA ASP A 93 3.07 13.82 0.14
C ASP A 93 1.92 14.79 -0.16
N ASN A 94 1.43 15.47 0.87
CA ASN A 94 0.31 16.43 0.75
C ASN A 94 0.73 17.74 0.05
N ASN A 95 2.04 17.98 -0.11
CA ASN A 95 2.58 19.16 -0.79
C ASN A 95 2.89 18.89 -2.27
N GLN A 96 2.69 17.66 -2.74
CA GLN A 96 2.91 17.31 -4.14
C GLN A 96 1.82 17.92 -5.02
N ALA A 97 2.23 18.56 -6.13
CA ALA A 97 1.30 19.05 -7.13
C ALA A 97 0.55 17.87 -7.78
N SER A 98 -0.76 18.04 -8.00
CA SER A 98 -1.67 17.01 -8.55
C SER A 98 -1.40 16.63 -10.00
N ASP A 99 -0.45 17.28 -10.68
CA ASP A 99 -0.17 17.10 -12.10
C ASP A 99 1.21 16.44 -12.36
N VAL A 100 1.87 15.94 -11.32
CA VAL A 100 3.14 15.22 -11.46
C VAL A 100 2.89 13.83 -12.07
N MET A 101 3.70 13.41 -13.05
CA MET A 101 3.62 12.05 -13.60
C MET A 101 4.07 10.99 -12.57
N LEU A 102 3.41 9.82 -12.58
CA LEU A 102 3.68 8.69 -11.69
C LEU A 102 3.68 9.12 -10.21
N GLN A 103 2.52 9.58 -9.74
CA GLN A 103 2.38 10.11 -8.38
C GLN A 103 2.47 9.00 -7.35
N LYS A 104 3.14 9.30 -6.25
CA LYS A 104 3.17 8.40 -5.10
C LYS A 104 1.92 8.63 -4.28
N GLU A 105 1.16 7.57 -4.04
CA GLU A 105 -0.14 7.61 -3.41
C GLU A 105 -0.20 6.63 -2.24
N LYS A 106 -1.15 6.86 -1.33
CA LYS A 106 -1.42 6.00 -0.19
C LYS A 106 -2.92 5.79 0.01
N ALA A 107 -3.30 4.55 0.32
CA ALA A 107 -4.62 4.23 0.86
C ALA A 107 -4.52 3.97 2.37
N ARG A 108 -5.54 4.40 3.10
CA ARG A 108 -5.73 4.06 4.53
C ARG A 108 -7.21 4.05 4.83
N LEU A 109 -7.63 3.24 5.80
CA LEU A 109 -9.00 3.32 6.30
C LEU A 109 -9.26 4.69 6.94
N LYS A 110 -10.47 5.21 6.72
CA LYS A 110 -10.96 6.38 7.46
C LYS A 110 -11.16 5.96 8.91
N ARG A 111 -10.84 6.87 9.83
CA ARG A 111 -11.05 6.67 11.26
C ARG A 111 -12.53 6.35 11.52
N LYS A 112 -12.79 5.23 12.20
CA LYS A 112 -14.07 4.94 12.86
C LYS A 112 -13.78 4.58 14.33
N TYR A 113 -14.81 4.50 15.17
CA TYR A 113 -14.75 4.30 16.63
C TYR A 113 -13.61 3.35 17.08
N GLY A 114 -12.87 3.74 18.12
CA GLY A 114 -11.70 3.00 18.62
C GLY A 114 -10.40 3.77 18.38
N HIS A 115 -9.72 3.50 17.28
CA HIS A 115 -8.42 4.09 16.93
C HIS A 115 -8.39 4.64 15.49
N SER A 116 -7.35 5.40 15.15
CA SER A 116 -7.07 5.71 13.75
C SER A 116 -6.34 4.51 13.14
N SER A 117 -6.69 4.11 11.92
CA SER A 117 -5.96 3.01 11.27
C SER A 117 -4.48 3.35 11.11
N TRP A 118 -3.61 2.40 11.43
CA TRP A 118 -2.15 2.44 11.17
C TRP A 118 -1.76 1.73 9.88
N LEU A 119 -2.69 1.06 9.20
CA LEU A 119 -2.42 0.38 7.94
C LEU A 119 -2.32 1.37 6.79
N ARG A 120 -1.31 1.20 5.94
CA ARG A 120 -1.15 1.96 4.70
C ARG A 120 -0.84 0.98 3.58
N LEU A 121 -1.52 1.14 2.46
CA LEU A 121 -1.08 0.61 1.16
C LEU A 121 -0.48 1.75 0.36
N TYR A 122 0.61 1.48 -0.34
CA TYR A 122 1.35 2.46 -1.13
C TYR A 122 1.24 2.12 -2.60
N ALA A 123 1.01 3.11 -3.45
CA ALA A 123 0.81 2.90 -4.87
C ALA A 123 1.43 4.00 -5.73
N ILE A 124 1.71 3.69 -6.99
CA ILE A 124 1.95 4.67 -8.04
C ILE A 124 0.64 4.88 -8.81
N LYS A 125 0.24 6.13 -9.00
CA LYS A 125 -0.87 6.52 -9.88
C LYS A 125 -0.37 6.87 -11.27
N LEU A 126 -0.94 6.22 -12.28
CA LEU A 126 -0.80 6.52 -13.68
C LEU A 126 -1.77 7.65 -14.10
N ILE A 127 -1.57 8.25 -15.28
CA ILE A 127 -2.25 9.51 -15.66
C ILE A 127 -3.77 9.38 -15.70
N GLN A 128 -4.31 8.29 -16.25
CA GLN A 128 -5.75 8.13 -16.46
C GLN A 128 -6.47 7.45 -15.28
N GLY A 129 -5.76 7.25 -14.16
CA GLY A 129 -6.34 6.81 -12.90
C GLY A 129 -6.21 5.32 -12.61
N ASN A 130 -5.36 4.62 -13.35
CA ASN A 130 -4.88 3.29 -12.94
C ASN A 130 -3.83 3.40 -11.83
N TYR A 131 -3.77 2.38 -10.97
CA TYR A 131 -2.89 2.35 -9.81
C TYR A 131 -2.07 1.07 -9.77
N ILE A 132 -0.81 1.19 -9.36
CA ILE A 132 0.10 0.06 -9.16
C ILE A 132 0.51 0.04 -7.69
N ILE A 133 0.03 -0.93 -6.93
CA ILE A 133 0.42 -1.14 -5.53
C ILE A 133 1.87 -1.61 -5.46
N THR A 134 2.64 -0.93 -4.62
CA THR A 134 4.08 -1.14 -4.45
C THR A 134 4.44 -1.78 -3.11
N GLY A 135 3.47 -1.88 -2.20
CA GLY A 135 3.64 -2.44 -0.87
C GLY A 135 2.71 -1.78 0.16
N GLY A 136 3.03 -1.99 1.43
CA GLY A 136 2.21 -1.56 2.55
C GLY A 136 2.91 -1.73 3.89
N ALA A 137 2.45 -0.99 4.89
CA ALA A 137 3.03 -1.01 6.23
C ALA A 137 2.00 -0.78 7.34
N ILE A 138 2.32 -1.29 8.52
CA ILE A 138 1.79 -0.81 9.79
C ILE A 138 2.65 0.38 10.22
N LYS A 139 2.16 1.61 10.03
CA LYS A 139 2.94 2.83 10.32
C LYS A 139 2.55 3.38 11.68
N LEU A 140 3.46 3.21 12.64
CA LEU A 140 3.27 3.62 14.03
C LEU A 140 3.82 5.01 14.38
N THR A 141 4.34 5.74 13.40
CA THR A 141 5.01 7.04 13.58
C THR A 141 4.42 8.14 12.70
N ALA A 142 4.88 9.38 12.87
CA ALA A 142 4.39 10.54 12.12
C ALA A 142 4.80 10.52 10.63
N THR A 143 6.02 10.06 10.35
CA THR A 143 6.68 10.06 9.03
C THR A 143 7.22 8.66 8.70
N MET A 144 7.46 8.36 7.43
CA MET A 144 7.96 7.04 7.00
C MET A 144 9.47 6.87 7.20
N GLN A 145 10.17 7.97 7.47
CA GLN A 145 11.62 8.02 7.64
C GLN A 145 12.07 7.56 9.03
N GLU A 146 11.15 7.55 10.01
CA GLU A 146 11.47 7.25 11.41
C GLU A 146 11.76 5.77 11.66
N ARG A 147 11.19 4.84 10.86
CA ARG A 147 11.33 3.40 11.07
C ARG A 147 11.72 2.68 9.78
N GLU A 148 12.57 1.67 9.93
CA GLU A 148 13.13 0.91 8.83
C GLU A 148 12.06 0.27 7.94
N HIS A 149 11.06 -0.39 8.53
CA HIS A 149 9.98 -1.03 7.77
C HIS A 149 9.23 -0.03 6.86
N THR A 150 8.96 1.19 7.32
CA THR A 150 8.35 2.22 6.48
C THR A 150 9.32 2.90 5.51
N ARG A 151 10.62 2.96 5.85
CA ARG A 151 11.66 3.49 4.97
C ARG A 151 11.88 2.56 3.77
N GLN A 152 11.80 1.25 3.98
CA GLN A 152 11.88 0.26 2.92
C GLN A 152 10.73 0.41 1.92
N GLU A 153 9.52 0.75 2.38
CA GLU A 153 8.39 1.05 1.48
C GLU A 153 8.64 2.31 0.64
N LEU A 154 9.32 3.34 1.18
CA LEU A 154 9.78 4.49 0.35
C LEU A 154 10.76 4.04 -0.74
N VAL A 155 11.68 3.13 -0.42
CA VAL A 155 12.64 2.60 -1.39
C VAL A 155 11.93 1.80 -2.47
N LYS A 156 10.95 0.96 -2.11
CA LYS A 156 10.15 0.17 -3.07
C LYS A 156 9.36 1.06 -4.02
N ILE A 157 8.61 2.03 -3.50
CA ILE A 157 7.81 2.92 -4.35
C ILE A 157 8.70 3.76 -5.29
N ASP A 158 9.88 4.18 -4.84
CA ASP A 158 10.88 4.84 -5.70
C ASP A 158 11.49 3.91 -6.75
N LYS A 159 11.74 2.65 -6.39
CA LYS A 159 12.24 1.63 -7.33
C LYS A 159 11.24 1.37 -8.45
N VAL A 160 9.95 1.18 -8.12
CA VAL A 160 8.89 0.96 -9.12
C VAL A 160 8.72 2.21 -10.00
N ARG A 161 8.67 3.40 -9.40
CA ARG A 161 8.57 4.64 -10.17
C ARG A 161 9.72 4.82 -11.16
N ARG A 162 10.96 4.55 -10.73
CA ARG A 162 12.14 4.64 -11.60
C ARG A 162 12.06 3.64 -12.74
N TYR A 163 11.67 2.40 -12.44
CA TYR A 163 11.49 1.35 -13.43
C TYR A 163 10.52 1.76 -14.53
N LEU A 164 9.33 2.25 -14.17
CA LEU A 164 8.35 2.73 -15.14
C LEU A 164 8.91 3.86 -16.03
N LEU A 165 9.65 4.81 -15.45
CA LEU A 165 10.28 5.89 -16.22
C LEU A 165 11.37 5.39 -17.18
N GLU A 166 12.16 4.40 -16.77
CA GLU A 166 13.22 3.79 -17.59
C GLU A 166 12.66 3.02 -18.78
N GLU A 167 11.52 2.34 -18.59
CA GLU A 167 10.75 1.67 -19.65
C GLU A 167 9.90 2.64 -20.50
N GLY A 168 9.93 3.96 -20.22
CA GLY A 168 9.15 4.96 -20.94
C GLY A 168 7.64 4.93 -20.62
N ILE A 169 7.23 4.20 -19.58
CA ILE A 169 5.83 4.04 -19.17
C ILE A 169 5.43 5.22 -18.28
N ILE A 170 4.60 6.11 -18.83
CA ILE A 170 4.13 7.30 -18.13
C ILE A 170 2.60 7.36 -17.98
N ASP A 171 1.87 6.55 -18.73
CA ASP A 171 0.41 6.54 -18.79
C ASP A 171 -0.17 5.12 -18.88
N ASP A 172 -1.50 5.03 -18.84
CA ASP A 172 -2.21 3.77 -18.80
C ASP A 172 -2.01 2.97 -20.11
N GLU A 173 -2.02 3.64 -21.27
CA GLU A 173 -1.85 2.99 -22.58
C GLU A 173 -0.47 2.35 -22.72
N GLY A 174 0.60 3.11 -22.43
CA GLY A 174 1.96 2.58 -22.48
C GLY A 174 2.18 1.46 -21.45
N PHE A 175 1.52 1.52 -20.30
CA PHE A 175 1.58 0.43 -19.33
C PHE A 175 0.89 -0.84 -19.86
N ILE A 176 -0.31 -0.73 -20.45
CA ILE A 176 -1.03 -1.89 -20.99
C ILE A 176 -0.31 -2.49 -22.21
N GLU A 177 0.27 -1.67 -23.07
CA GLU A 177 1.11 -2.13 -24.18
C GLU A 177 2.29 -2.94 -23.65
N TYR A 178 3.04 -2.37 -22.69
CA TYR A 178 4.16 -3.05 -22.03
C TYR A 178 3.76 -4.41 -21.44
N ILE A 179 2.66 -4.49 -20.69
CA ILE A 179 2.18 -5.76 -20.10
C ILE A 179 1.77 -6.77 -21.18
N SER A 180 1.30 -6.32 -22.34
CA SER A 180 0.87 -7.21 -23.44
C SER A 180 2.04 -7.78 -24.25
N GLU A 181 3.23 -7.20 -24.12
CA GLU A 181 4.45 -7.62 -24.82
C GLU A 181 5.35 -8.58 -24.00
N LEU A 182 5.06 -8.76 -22.70
CA LEU A 182 5.73 -9.70 -21.79
C LEU A 182 5.21 -11.15 -21.94
#